data_AF-A0ABD8B3Z6-F1
#
_entry.id   AF-A0ABD8B3Z6-F1
#
_cell.length_a   1.000
_cell.length_b   1.000
_cell.length_c   1.000
_cell.angle_alpha   90.00
_cell.angle_beta   90.00
_cell.angle_gamma   90.00
#
_symmetry.space_group_name_H-M   'P 1'
#
loop_
_entity.id
_entity.type
_entity.pdbx_description
1 polymer ?
#
loop_
_entity_poly.entity_id
_entity_poly.type
_entity_poly.pdbx_seq_one_letter_code
_entity_poly.pdbx_strand_id
1 'polypeptide(L)'
;MAAKKCEASTTPGWDEQLAGNTELFFEADRLEKAAYDIIGTSLADAAAWLRFSEAKQIADAKRTEAYQDLMRIRRCMLDRDSRPSPRADHPPQRGPSAAH
;
A
#
# COMPACT_ATOMS: atom_id res chain seq x y z
N MET A 1 -9.67 -6.26 35.04
CA MET A 1 -8.38 -6.47 34.34
C MET A 1 -8.28 -5.47 33.21
N ALA A 2 -7.13 -4.83 33.08
CA ALA A 2 -6.86 -3.77 32.11
C ALA A 2 -6.47 -4.36 30.75
N ALA A 3 -7.06 -3.83 29.67
CA ALA A 3 -6.41 -3.67 28.38
C ALA A 3 -7.25 -2.67 27.58
N LYS A 4 -6.82 -1.41 27.65
CA LYS A 4 -7.32 -0.30 26.85
C LYS A 4 -7.02 -0.67 25.40
N LYS A 5 -8.07 -0.98 24.63
CA LYS A 5 -7.97 -1.36 23.23
C LYS A 5 -7.50 -0.14 22.45
N CYS A 6 -6.22 -0.16 22.09
CA CYS A 6 -5.55 0.62 21.05
C CYS A 6 -6.06 2.06 20.89
N GLU A 7 -5.48 2.98 21.66
CA GLU A 7 -5.36 4.37 21.23
C GLU A 7 -4.45 4.38 19.99
N ALA A 8 -5.08 4.26 18.82
CA ALA A 8 -4.48 4.49 17.52
C ALA A 8 -4.14 5.99 17.42
N SER A 9 -2.99 6.37 17.97
CA SER A 9 -2.45 7.72 17.84
C SER A 9 -2.04 7.98 16.38
N THR A 10 -2.98 8.57 15.65
CA THR A 10 -2.74 9.72 14.75
C THR A 10 -1.65 9.54 13.69
N THR A 11 -1.89 8.60 12.76
CA THR A 11 -1.76 8.91 11.33
C THR A 11 -3.14 8.78 10.69
N PRO A 12 -3.46 9.55 9.63
CA PRO A 12 -4.83 9.65 9.14
C PRO A 12 -5.15 8.47 8.23
N GLY A 13 -5.75 7.39 8.76
CA GLY A 13 -6.36 6.28 7.99
C GLY A 13 -5.45 5.48 7.04
N TRP A 14 -4.22 5.93 6.79
CA TRP A 14 -3.26 5.29 5.90
C TRP A 14 -2.65 4.05 6.51
N ASP A 15 -2.35 4.06 7.81
CA ASP A 15 -1.80 2.87 8.49
C ASP A 15 -2.80 1.71 8.49
N GLU A 16 -4.10 1.97 8.62
CA GLU A 16 -5.14 0.93 8.55
C GLU A 16 -5.29 0.38 7.13
N GLN A 17 -5.24 1.25 6.11
CA GLN A 17 -5.21 0.84 4.70
C GLN A 17 -3.94 0.06 4.36
N LEU A 18 -2.78 0.47 4.88
CA LEU A 18 -1.51 -0.20 4.67
C LEU A 18 -1.45 -1.53 5.41
N ALA A 19 -2.06 -1.64 6.59
CA ALA A 19 -2.20 -2.88 7.33
C ALA A 19 -3.08 -3.89 6.57
N GLY A 20 -4.23 -3.46 6.04
CA GLY A 20 -5.06 -4.30 5.17
C GLY A 20 -4.32 -4.72 3.89
N ASN A 21 -3.57 -3.80 3.28
CA ASN A 21 -2.74 -4.11 2.12
C ASN A 21 -1.63 -5.13 2.45
N THR A 22 -1.02 -5.00 3.63
CA THR A 22 0.01 -5.93 4.12
C THR A 22 -0.57 -7.32 4.33
N GLU A 23 -1.80 -7.44 4.83
CA GLU A 23 -2.49 -8.72 4.97
C GLU A 23 -2.72 -9.41 3.63
N LEU A 24 -3.08 -8.66 2.58
CA LEU A 24 -3.19 -9.19 1.21
C LEU A 24 -1.85 -9.73 0.67
N PHE A 25 -0.73 -9.05 0.96
CA PHE A 25 0.60 -9.54 0.61
C PHE A 25 0.97 -10.82 1.36
N PHE A 26 0.62 -10.91 2.64
CA PHE A 26 0.83 -12.13 3.42
C PHE A 26 0.01 -13.31 2.88
N GLU A 27 -1.24 -13.06 2.46
CA GLU A 27 -2.07 -14.09 1.85
C GLU A 27 -1.50 -14.56 0.50
N ALA A 28 -1.01 -13.63 -0.32
CA ALA A 28 -0.34 -13.95 -1.58
C ALA A 28 0.96 -14.77 -1.35
N ASP A 29 1.79 -14.39 -0.39
CA ASP A 29 3.03 -15.12 -0.04
C ASP A 29 2.73 -16.53 0.48
N ARG A 30 1.64 -16.67 1.26
CA ARG A 30 1.18 -17.98 1.73
C ARG A 30 0.74 -18.88 0.57
N LEU A 31 0.01 -18.34 -0.40
CA LEU A 31 -0.41 -19.08 -1.60
C LEU A 31 0.80 -19.44 -2.48
N GLU A 32 1.76 -18.53 -2.60
CA GLU A 32 3.01 -18.76 -3.31
C GLU A 32 3.81 -19.90 -2.65
N LYS A 33 3.95 -19.87 -1.33
CA LYS A 33 4.59 -20.95 -0.57
C LYS A 33 3.87 -22.28 -0.74
N ALA A 34 2.53 -22.28 -0.71
CA ALA A 34 1.74 -23.46 -0.97
C ALA A 34 1.95 -24.00 -2.41
N ALA A 35 2.12 -23.12 -3.39
CA ALA A 35 2.49 -23.53 -4.75
C ALA A 35 3.86 -24.23 -4.76
N TYR A 36 4.88 -23.64 -4.12
CA TYR A 36 6.19 -24.26 -4.02
C TYR A 36 6.17 -25.60 -3.28
N ASP A 37 5.31 -25.78 -2.29
CA ASP A 37 5.11 -27.06 -1.61
C ASP A 37 4.55 -28.16 -2.55
N ILE A 38 3.81 -27.79 -3.61
CA ILE A 38 3.27 -28.75 -4.61
C ILE A 38 4.41 -29.39 -5.42
N ILE A 39 5.44 -28.63 -5.76
CA ILE A 39 6.60 -29.14 -6.52
C ILE A 39 7.74 -29.63 -5.64
N GLY A 40 7.80 -29.21 -4.36
CA GLY A 40 8.59 -29.74 -3.25
C GLY A 40 9.88 -30.48 -3.63
N THR A 41 9.78 -31.78 -3.90
CA THR A 41 10.89 -32.67 -4.28
C THR A 41 10.75 -33.30 -5.67
N SER A 42 9.66 -33.03 -6.40
CA SER A 42 9.34 -33.68 -7.67
C SER A 42 9.35 -32.68 -8.83
N LEU A 43 10.52 -32.06 -9.07
CA LEU A 43 10.76 -31.15 -10.20
C LEU A 43 10.69 -31.84 -11.58
N ALA A 44 10.65 -33.17 -11.63
CA ALA A 44 10.63 -33.93 -12.88
C ALA A 44 9.21 -34.24 -13.39
N ASP A 45 8.16 -33.95 -12.62
CA ASP A 45 6.79 -34.30 -12.98
C ASP A 45 6.04 -33.13 -13.66
N ALA A 46 5.69 -33.32 -14.93
CA ALA A 46 5.01 -32.29 -15.73
C ALA A 46 3.60 -31.95 -15.19
N ALA A 47 2.91 -32.89 -14.54
CA ALA A 47 1.60 -32.62 -13.95
C ALA A 47 1.71 -31.80 -12.65
N ALA A 48 2.78 -32.01 -11.87
CA ALA A 48 3.11 -31.17 -10.72
C ALA A 48 3.44 -29.73 -11.15
N TRP A 49 4.17 -29.55 -12.25
CA TRP A 49 4.43 -28.24 -12.84
C TRP A 49 3.17 -27.51 -13.31
N LEU A 50 2.18 -28.25 -13.85
CA LEU A 50 0.90 -27.66 -14.25
C LEU A 50 0.13 -27.13 -13.03
N ARG A 51 -0.02 -27.96 -11.99
CA ARG A 51 -0.68 -27.57 -10.73
C ARG A 51 0.04 -26.43 -10.02
N PHE A 52 1.38 -26.43 -10.06
CA PHE A 52 2.19 -25.32 -9.58
C PHE A 52 1.90 -24.04 -10.35
N SER A 53 1.86 -24.10 -11.68
CA SER A 53 1.61 -22.94 -12.52
C SER A 53 0.23 -22.34 -12.27
N GLU A 54 -0.78 -23.18 -12.06
CA GLU A 54 -2.13 -22.74 -11.66
C GLU A 54 -2.12 -22.08 -10.27
N ALA A 55 -1.48 -22.72 -9.28
CA ALA A 55 -1.36 -22.16 -7.93
C ALA A 55 -0.55 -20.85 -7.90
N LYS A 56 0.51 -20.76 -8.72
CA LYS A 56 1.30 -19.54 -8.91
C LYS A 56 0.49 -18.44 -9.56
N GLN A 57 -0.33 -18.74 -10.57
CA GLN A 57 -1.22 -17.74 -11.17
C GLN A 57 -2.19 -17.15 -10.15
N ILE A 58 -2.74 -17.97 -9.25
CA ILE A 58 -3.63 -17.49 -8.17
C ILE A 58 -2.86 -16.60 -7.18
N ALA A 59 -1.66 -17.02 -6.76
CA ALA A 59 -0.80 -16.23 -5.89
C ALA A 59 -0.38 -14.89 -6.54
N ASP A 60 0.02 -14.92 -7.81
CA ASP A 60 0.46 -13.74 -8.57
C ASP A 60 -0.72 -12.79 -8.83
N ALA A 61 -1.93 -13.31 -9.06
CA ALA A 61 -3.14 -12.50 -9.16
C ALA A 61 -3.43 -11.77 -7.84
N LYS A 62 -3.33 -12.47 -6.69
CA LYS A 62 -3.49 -11.86 -5.36
C LYS A 62 -2.40 -10.84 -5.04
N ARG A 63 -1.16 -11.13 -5.41
CA ARG A 63 -0.04 -10.18 -5.30
C ARG A 63 -0.26 -8.94 -6.16
N THR A 64 -0.84 -9.11 -7.36
CA THR A 64 -1.15 -8.01 -8.27
C THR A 64 -2.26 -7.12 -7.70
N GLU A 65 -3.32 -7.71 -7.13
CA GLU A 65 -4.39 -6.97 -6.43
C GLU A 65 -3.83 -6.14 -5.27
N ALA A 66 -3.00 -6.76 -4.41
CA ALA A 66 -2.31 -6.06 -3.32
C ALA A 66 -1.42 -4.92 -3.84
N TYR A 67 -0.68 -5.15 -4.93
CA TYR A 67 0.19 -4.13 -5.51
C TYR A 67 -0.58 -2.96 -6.13
N GLN A 68 -1.70 -3.22 -6.80
CA GLN A 68 -2.57 -2.17 -7.33
C GLN A 68 -3.16 -1.31 -6.22
N ASP A 69 -3.61 -1.95 -5.14
CA ASP A 69 -4.13 -1.24 -3.96
C ASP A 69 -3.03 -0.41 -3.27
N LEU A 70 -1.81 -0.94 -3.16
CA LEU A 70 -0.66 -0.20 -2.63
C LEU A 70 -0.33 1.03 -3.48
N MET A 71 -0.39 0.90 -4.82
CA MET A 71 -0.16 2.01 -5.74
C MET A 71 -1.25 3.08 -5.62
N ARG A 72 -2.51 2.68 -5.39
CA ARG A 72 -3.61 3.61 -5.12
C ARG A 72 -3.36 4.37 -3.81
N ILE A 73 -3.03 3.67 -2.73
CA ILE A 73 -2.71 4.26 -1.43
C ILE A 73 -1.57 5.27 -1.57
N ARG A 74 -0.45 4.86 -2.20
CA ARG A 74 0.70 5.74 -2.44
C ARG A 74 0.32 6.99 -3.24
N ARG A 75 -0.47 6.84 -4.31
CA ARG A 75 -0.92 7.99 -5.11
C ARG A 75 -1.69 9.00 -4.28
N CYS A 76 -2.63 8.54 -3.47
CA CYS A 76 -3.42 9.42 -2.61
C CYS A 76 -2.58 10.09 -1.49
N MET A 77 -1.52 9.43 -1.01
CA MET A 77 -0.55 10.05 -0.11
C MET A 77 0.22 11.17 -0.82
N LEU A 78 0.78 10.90 -2.01
CA LEU A 78 1.51 11.90 -2.81
C LEU A 78 0.64 13.10 -3.22
N ASP A 79 -0.63 12.88 -3.60
CA ASP A 79 -1.56 13.95 -3.96
C ASP A 79 -1.84 14.90 -2.78
N ARG A 80 -1.80 14.38 -1.55
CA ARG A 80 -2.00 15.19 -0.34
C ARG A 80 -0.77 16.02 0.01
N ASP A 81 0.42 15.47 -0.17
CA ASP A 81 1.69 16.20 0.00
C ASP A 81 1.93 17.22 -1.14
N SER A 82 1.34 16.97 -2.31
CA SER A 82 1.41 17.88 -3.47
C SER A 82 0.42 19.04 -3.40
N ARG A 83 -0.32 19.21 -2.30
CA ARG A 83 -1.11 20.45 -2.10
C ARG A 83 -0.13 21.63 -2.10
N PRO A 84 -0.23 22.57 -3.05
CA PRO A 84 0.57 23.78 -2.99
C PRO A 84 0.22 24.47 -1.67
N SER A 85 1.20 24.56 -0.77
CA SER A 85 1.12 25.46 0.38
C SER A 85 0.64 26.81 -0.17
N PRO A 86 -0.43 27.42 0.37
CA PRO A 86 -0.87 28.72 -0.08
C PRO A 86 0.28 29.66 0.24
N ARG A 87 1.14 29.90 -0.75
CA ARG A 87 2.16 30.93 -0.69
C ARG A 87 1.39 32.17 -0.32
N ALA A 88 1.67 32.65 0.89
CA ALA A 88 1.05 33.80 1.48
C ALA A 88 0.84 34.85 0.38
N ASP A 89 -0.44 35.11 0.10
CA ASP A 89 -0.89 36.29 -0.59
C ASP A 89 -0.45 37.45 0.31
N HIS A 90 0.81 37.88 0.14
CA HIS A 90 1.30 39.07 0.80
C HIS A 90 0.64 40.22 0.06
N PRO A 91 -0.32 40.94 0.67
CA PRO A 91 -0.83 42.14 0.03
C PRO A 91 0.36 43.10 -0.14
N PRO A 92 0.47 43.80 -1.28
CA PRO A 92 1.48 44.85 -1.42
C PRO A 92 1.21 45.88 -0.33
N GLN A 93 2.13 45.99 0.63
CA GLN A 93 2.04 46.98 1.68
C GLN A 93 2.07 48.35 1.02
N ARG A 94 0.92 49.01 1.01
CA ARG A 94 0.74 50.39 0.59
C ARG A 94 1.50 51.25 1.60
N GLY A 95 2.76 51.56 1.29
CA GLY A 95 3.56 52.47 2.09
C GLY A 95 2.89 53.85 2.13
N PRO A 96 2.85 54.53 3.29
CA PRO A 96 2.49 55.94 3.35
C PRO A 96 3.69 56.80 2.91
N SER A 97 3.45 58.10 2.70
CA SER A 97 4.46 59.17 2.55
C SER A 97 4.88 59.48 1.10
N ALA A 98 4.91 60.71 0.60
CA ALA A 98 4.58 62.02 1.14
C ALA A 98 4.24 62.95 -0.04
N ALA A 99 3.40 63.93 0.23
CA ALA A 99 3.22 65.10 -0.62
C ALA A 99 4.55 65.84 -0.81
N HIS A 100 4.81 66.31 -2.03
CA HIS A 100 5.64 67.47 -2.33
C HIS A 100 5.07 68.18 -3.56
#